data_AF-A0AAW0D7R6-F1
#
_entry.id   AF-A0AAW0D7R6-F1
#
_cell.length_a   1.000
_cell.length_b   1.000
_cell.length_c   1.000
_cell.angle_alpha   90.00
_cell.angle_beta   90.00
_cell.angle_gamma   90.00
#
_symmetry.space_group_name_H-M   'P 1'
#
loop_
_entity.id
_entity.type
_entity.pdbx_description
1 polymer ?
#
loop_
_entity_poly.entity_id
_entity_poly.type
_entity_poly.pdbx_seq_one_letter_code
_entity_poly.pdbx_strand_id
1 'polypeptide(L)'
;MDDWERLGNEGWNWKNYQKYLSRAVSYIPLENTIGRDEEATKIRDIDVHSGTGPLRVTHPRKILDVDTKVYETFLNMGIPKAAAPYHGDPKGLYLSLNTVDPKQHSRTYAAKAYFDPISTRPNLLVLTTAYVHKVRTKGEADGEIRATGVEFSYDGDTKVHIAHANREVIISAGTLKSPQILELSGIGRPNILSKIGVPVKVALDGVGENVQEHQYAGLSFELKDNATETLDILYDPAEAAKHGQLYAEGEGLYMTGLSTIVYMSLHDCTSKADSMHKAQETRVKEGIANNKYPPGLSGQYNIQLERIRLKRPGPELIVFPGFFSHPKTPIPGRRGTIHATSNDPLSDPEIDPRYFEQDIDRQTFIELVHYIRQVARTAPLKDLIGELSPGAHASWVASEPYLVLKFESASPETAELNPGPEFATDEQIAGKKSSISAKSCIEVVVAWLPQGSGTINRMRTFSPMGLDVTLTVPTDTAGSLAMMPREKNGVVDSRLKVYGTKNIRVVDLSIVPLHFTSHSQATVYAIAEQAADILKGVFVP
;
A
#
# COMPACT_ATOMS: atom_id res chain seq x y z
N MET A 1 14.72 -1.07 -6.31
CA MET A 1 14.71 -0.57 -7.69
C MET A 1 15.65 -1.38 -8.58
N ASP A 2 16.92 -1.58 -8.23
CA ASP A 2 17.83 -2.45 -9.02
C ASP A 2 17.27 -3.85 -9.33
N ASP A 3 16.45 -4.40 -8.42
CA ASP A 3 15.73 -5.65 -8.66
C ASP A 3 14.77 -5.61 -9.87
N TRP A 4 14.21 -4.45 -10.22
CA TRP A 4 13.39 -4.30 -11.42
C TRP A 4 14.24 -4.44 -12.68
N GLU A 5 15.42 -3.81 -12.72
CA GLU A 5 16.38 -3.98 -13.81
C GLU A 5 16.87 -5.43 -13.93
N ARG A 6 17.18 -6.08 -12.81
CA ARG A 6 17.56 -7.51 -12.76
C ARG A 6 16.48 -8.45 -13.31
N LEU A 7 15.22 -8.04 -13.29
CA LEU A 7 14.11 -8.81 -13.89
C LEU A 7 14.05 -8.67 -15.42
N GLY A 8 14.85 -7.79 -16.02
CA GLY A 8 14.96 -7.55 -17.46
C GLY A 8 14.50 -6.15 -17.89
N ASN A 9 14.39 -5.21 -16.96
CA ASN A 9 13.87 -3.88 -17.23
C ASN A 9 14.98 -2.83 -17.24
N GLU A 10 15.74 -2.82 -18.34
CA GLU A 10 16.86 -1.89 -18.52
C GLU A 10 16.47 -0.44 -18.19
N GLY A 11 17.28 0.22 -17.36
CA GLY A 11 17.09 1.58 -16.91
C GLY A 11 16.10 1.79 -15.77
N TRP A 12 15.54 0.71 -15.23
CA TRP A 12 14.75 0.73 -13.99
C TRP A 12 15.62 0.33 -12.80
N ASN A 13 16.59 1.19 -12.48
CA ASN A 13 17.58 1.01 -11.42
C ASN A 13 17.53 2.17 -10.41
N TRP A 14 18.23 2.01 -9.28
CA TRP A 14 18.26 3.01 -8.21
C TRP A 14 18.76 4.38 -8.67
N LYS A 15 19.77 4.40 -9.55
CA LYS A 15 20.34 5.64 -10.09
C LYS A 15 19.29 6.45 -10.86
N ASN A 16 18.56 5.83 -11.76
CA ASN A 16 17.48 6.51 -12.49
C ASN A 16 16.31 6.85 -11.58
N TYR A 17 15.93 5.95 -10.65
CA TYR A 17 14.91 6.22 -9.66
C TYR A 17 15.20 7.49 -8.85
N GLN A 18 16.40 7.63 -8.30
CA GLN A 18 16.80 8.81 -7.51
C GLN A 18 16.80 10.09 -8.36
N LYS A 19 17.29 10.02 -9.61
CA LYS A 19 17.23 11.12 -10.58
C LYS A 19 15.77 11.58 -10.79
N TYR A 20 14.86 10.65 -11.07
CA TYR A 20 13.46 11.01 -11.36
C TYR A 20 12.69 11.44 -10.12
N LEU A 21 12.94 10.82 -8.96
CA LEU A 21 12.35 11.26 -7.70
C LEU A 21 12.78 12.68 -7.33
N SER A 22 14.04 13.04 -7.55
CA SER A 22 14.53 14.42 -7.30
C SER A 22 13.88 15.47 -8.21
N ARG A 23 13.38 15.09 -9.39
CA ARG A 23 12.61 16.00 -10.25
C ARG A 23 11.18 16.21 -9.75
N ALA A 24 10.63 15.26 -9.01
CA ALA A 24 9.29 15.32 -8.49
C ALA A 24 9.20 16.02 -7.13
N VAL A 25 10.18 15.78 -6.25
CA VAL A 25 10.08 16.10 -4.82
C VAL A 25 11.03 17.21 -4.40
N SER A 26 10.52 18.13 -3.59
CA SER A 26 11.28 19.10 -2.80
C SER A 26 10.93 19.03 -1.31
N TYR A 27 11.95 18.81 -0.51
CA TYR A 27 11.95 18.80 0.93
C TYR A 27 12.07 20.22 1.45
N ILE A 28 11.19 20.56 2.38
CA ILE A 28 11.20 21.81 3.09
C ILE A 28 11.59 21.51 4.55
N PRO A 29 12.79 21.90 4.99
CA PRO A 29 13.22 21.71 6.37
C PRO A 29 12.29 22.41 7.38
N LEU A 30 12.08 21.78 8.54
CA LEU A 30 11.26 22.33 9.62
C LEU A 30 11.80 23.68 10.14
N GLU A 31 13.11 23.92 10.08
CA GLU A 31 13.69 25.18 10.54
C GLU A 31 13.20 26.38 9.71
N ASN A 32 12.78 26.10 8.47
CA ASN A 32 12.24 27.06 7.52
C ASN A 32 10.70 27.17 7.58
N THR A 33 10.07 26.61 8.62
CA THR A 33 8.63 26.68 8.85
C THR A 33 8.29 27.58 10.05
N ILE A 34 7.10 28.17 10.04
CA ILE A 34 6.58 29.10 11.07
C ILE A 34 5.93 28.27 12.20
N GLY A 35 6.08 28.69 13.47
CA GLY A 35 5.39 28.09 14.64
C GLY A 35 5.83 26.67 14.98
N ARG A 36 7.09 26.54 15.40
CA ARG A 36 7.80 25.26 15.61
C ARG A 36 7.34 24.53 16.86
N ASP A 37 7.22 23.21 16.77
CA ASP A 37 7.05 22.31 17.91
C ASP A 37 8.44 21.85 18.41
N GLU A 38 8.75 22.07 19.69
CA GLU A 38 10.04 21.68 20.28
C GLU A 38 10.21 20.14 20.29
N GLU A 39 9.12 19.38 20.43
CA GLU A 39 9.17 17.91 20.41
C GLU A 39 9.60 17.38 19.04
N ALA A 40 9.15 18.04 17.97
CA ALA A 40 9.54 17.68 16.61
C ALA A 40 11.04 17.79 16.34
N THR A 41 11.73 18.69 17.06
CA THR A 41 13.18 18.88 16.92
C THR A 41 14.00 17.79 17.62
N LYS A 42 13.44 17.12 18.65
CA LYS A 42 14.13 16.08 19.42
C LYS A 42 14.28 14.75 18.64
N ILE A 43 13.41 14.54 17.66
CA ILE A 43 13.28 13.29 16.88
C ILE A 43 13.84 13.47 15.46
N ARG A 44 14.43 14.63 15.17
CA ARG A 44 14.92 14.94 13.83
C ARG A 44 16.10 14.03 13.48
N ASP A 45 15.88 13.20 12.47
CA ASP A 45 16.91 12.33 11.92
C ASP A 45 17.17 12.58 10.44
N ILE A 46 18.46 12.75 10.15
CA ILE A 46 19.10 12.56 8.84
C ILE A 46 18.98 13.72 7.84
N ASP A 47 19.96 13.76 6.95
CA ASP A 47 20.00 14.61 5.76
C ASP A 47 18.95 14.15 4.74
N VAL A 48 17.89 14.93 4.63
CA VAL A 48 16.87 14.77 3.59
C VAL A 48 17.29 15.59 2.38
N HIS A 49 18.22 15.06 1.59
CA HIS A 49 18.46 15.62 0.26
C HIS A 49 17.29 15.24 -0.67
N SER A 50 16.54 16.24 -1.11
CA SER A 50 15.53 16.11 -2.16
C SER A 50 15.87 17.07 -3.30
N GLY A 51 15.32 16.88 -4.49
CA GLY A 51 15.54 17.84 -5.57
C GLY A 51 14.61 19.05 -5.53
N THR A 52 14.35 19.61 -6.71
CA THR A 52 13.69 20.92 -6.92
C THR A 52 12.28 20.78 -7.50
N GLY A 53 11.66 19.61 -7.33
CA GLY A 53 10.37 19.29 -7.90
C GLY A 53 9.17 19.99 -7.25
N PRO A 54 8.00 19.96 -7.90
CA PRO A 54 6.83 20.71 -7.45
C PRO A 54 6.13 20.08 -6.23
N LEU A 55 6.36 18.78 -5.94
CA LEU A 55 5.77 18.11 -4.79
C LEU A 55 6.55 18.45 -3.52
N ARG A 56 5.93 19.23 -2.63
CA ARG A 56 6.53 19.60 -1.36
C ARG A 56 6.34 18.49 -0.33
N VAL A 57 7.42 18.18 0.36
CA VAL A 57 7.44 17.25 1.49
C VAL A 57 8.12 17.90 2.69
N THR A 58 7.64 17.58 3.88
CA THR A 58 8.20 18.08 5.13
C THR A 58 7.84 17.12 6.26
N HIS A 59 8.53 17.19 7.38
CA HIS A 59 8.14 16.44 8.57
C HIS A 59 6.82 17.01 9.13
N PRO A 60 6.03 16.23 9.90
CA PRO A 60 4.85 16.74 10.59
C PRO A 60 5.19 18.00 11.38
N ARG A 61 4.31 19.01 11.32
CA ARG A 61 4.51 20.24 12.10
C ARG A 61 4.23 19.99 13.58
N LYS A 62 3.19 19.19 13.87
CA LYS A 62 2.82 18.78 15.22
C LYS A 62 3.15 17.32 15.44
N ILE A 63 3.90 17.03 16.50
CA ILE A 63 4.17 15.67 16.97
C ILE A 63 3.57 15.53 18.36
N LEU A 64 2.77 14.50 18.60
CA LEU A 64 2.15 14.31 19.90
C LEU A 64 3.18 13.70 20.86
N ASP A 65 3.06 13.99 22.16
CA ASP A 65 3.95 13.42 23.18
C ASP A 65 4.02 11.89 23.07
N VAL A 66 2.88 11.25 22.83
CA VAL A 66 2.81 9.81 22.63
C VAL A 66 3.67 9.29 21.47
N ASP A 67 3.82 10.06 20.37
CA ASP A 67 4.71 9.71 19.26
C ASP A 67 6.18 9.71 19.73
N THR A 68 6.56 10.68 20.57
CA THR A 68 7.92 10.77 21.11
C THR A 68 8.24 9.60 22.04
N LYS A 69 7.27 9.20 22.87
CA LYS A 69 7.38 8.07 23.79
C LYS A 69 7.49 6.74 23.07
N VAL A 70 6.75 6.57 21.98
CA VAL A 70 6.87 5.41 21.09
C VAL A 70 8.26 5.38 20.44
N TYR A 71 8.72 6.51 19.93
CA TYR A 71 10.03 6.65 19.31
C TYR A 71 11.16 6.29 20.30
N GLU A 72 11.11 6.82 21.54
CA GLU A 72 12.02 6.47 22.65
C GLU A 72 11.96 4.98 22.99
N THR A 73 10.77 4.37 22.96
CA THR A 73 10.57 2.95 23.24
C THR A 73 11.32 2.09 22.23
N PHE A 74 11.24 2.43 20.93
CA PHE A 74 11.98 1.70 19.89
C PHE A 74 13.51 1.82 20.07
N LEU A 75 14.01 3.00 20.44
CA LEU A 75 15.44 3.17 20.78
C LEU A 75 15.84 2.31 21.98
N ASN A 76 15.01 2.24 23.03
CA ASN A 76 15.27 1.41 24.22
C ASN A 76 15.25 -0.09 23.91
N MET A 77 14.50 -0.51 22.89
CA MET A 77 14.53 -1.88 22.36
C MET A 77 15.78 -2.17 21.52
N GLY A 78 16.64 -1.17 21.30
CA GLY A 78 17.87 -1.30 20.52
C GLY A 78 17.66 -1.22 19.01
N ILE A 79 16.52 -0.73 18.54
CA ILE A 79 16.31 -0.48 17.10
C ILE A 79 17.19 0.72 16.71
N PRO A 80 18.12 0.56 15.75
CA PRO A 80 18.95 1.66 15.30
C PRO A 80 18.12 2.64 14.46
N LYS A 81 18.55 3.90 14.44
CA LYS A 81 18.08 4.89 13.47
C LYS A 81 18.42 4.41 12.06
N ALA A 82 17.52 4.64 11.11
CA ALA A 82 17.78 4.27 9.72
C ALA A 82 19.01 5.02 9.18
N ALA A 83 19.83 4.37 8.36
CA ALA A 83 21.05 5.03 7.85
C ALA A 83 20.72 6.07 6.77
N ALA A 84 19.75 5.76 5.91
CA ALA A 84 19.43 6.54 4.72
C ALA A 84 17.97 6.30 4.26
N PRO A 85 16.95 6.64 5.08
CA PRO A 85 15.56 6.28 4.83
C PRO A 85 14.96 6.86 3.55
N TYR A 86 15.51 7.98 3.08
CA TYR A 86 15.12 8.61 1.82
C TYR A 86 16.12 8.40 0.68
N HIS A 87 17.19 7.63 0.92
CA HIS A 87 18.30 7.38 -0.01
C HIS A 87 18.64 5.90 -0.19
N GLY A 88 17.64 5.03 -0.05
CA GLY A 88 17.72 3.63 -0.47
C GLY A 88 18.06 2.64 0.63
N ASP A 89 18.27 3.09 1.87
CA ASP A 89 18.42 2.22 3.04
C ASP A 89 17.47 2.64 4.19
N PRO A 90 16.20 2.23 4.12
CA PRO A 90 15.19 2.57 5.12
C PRO A 90 15.23 1.71 6.37
N LYS A 91 16.12 0.72 6.46
CA LYS A 91 16.16 -0.17 7.62
C LYS A 91 16.52 0.61 8.88
N GLY A 92 15.60 0.65 9.84
CA GLY A 92 15.72 1.32 11.12
C GLY A 92 14.54 2.23 11.41
N LEU A 93 14.66 2.96 12.50
CA LEU A 93 13.71 3.96 13.00
C LEU A 93 13.97 5.33 12.35
N TYR A 94 12.92 6.02 11.90
CA TYR A 94 13.01 7.40 11.43
C TYR A 94 11.65 8.10 11.46
N LEU A 95 11.68 9.44 11.35
CA LEU A 95 10.49 10.27 11.25
C LEU A 95 10.06 10.37 9.79
N SER A 96 8.79 10.11 9.47
CA SER A 96 8.25 10.13 8.12
C SER A 96 8.13 11.53 7.53
N LEU A 97 8.24 11.62 6.20
CA LEU A 97 7.94 12.82 5.45
C LEU A 97 6.49 12.78 4.98
N ASN A 98 5.82 13.91 5.13
CA ASN A 98 4.43 14.11 4.75
C ASN A 98 4.35 15.07 3.57
N THR A 99 3.39 14.83 2.68
CA THR A 99 3.21 15.63 1.45
C THR A 99 2.36 16.85 1.74
N VAL A 100 2.98 17.82 2.40
CA VAL A 100 2.36 19.05 2.91
C VAL A 100 3.22 20.24 2.50
N ASP A 101 2.58 21.33 2.11
CA ASP A 101 3.23 22.62 1.99
C ASP A 101 3.25 23.29 3.37
N PRO A 102 4.40 23.39 4.05
CA PRO A 102 4.44 23.93 5.41
C PRO A 102 4.11 25.43 5.46
N LYS A 103 4.14 26.15 4.34
CA LYS A 103 3.77 27.57 4.28
C LYS A 103 2.27 27.78 4.12
N GLN A 104 1.60 26.89 3.38
CA GLN A 104 0.16 26.97 3.12
C GLN A 104 -0.65 26.07 4.05
N HIS A 105 0.03 25.24 4.85
CA HIS A 105 -0.53 24.21 5.72
C HIS A 105 -1.36 23.14 4.99
N SER A 106 -1.44 23.20 3.66
CA SER A 106 -2.23 22.31 2.83
C SER A 106 -1.45 21.11 2.31
N ARG A 107 -2.14 19.99 2.07
CA ARG A 107 -1.59 18.86 1.32
C ARG A 107 -1.06 19.31 -0.04
N THR A 108 0.14 18.84 -0.41
CA THR A 108 0.63 18.90 -1.78
C THR A 108 0.40 17.56 -2.46
N TYR A 109 -0.32 17.53 -3.57
CA TYR A 109 -0.70 16.30 -4.29
C TYR A 109 -0.64 16.53 -5.81
N ALA A 110 -0.86 15.47 -6.60
CA ALA A 110 -0.54 15.48 -8.04
C ALA A 110 -1.23 16.62 -8.80
N ALA A 111 -2.52 16.86 -8.57
CA ALA A 111 -3.21 17.95 -9.24
C ALA A 111 -2.64 19.32 -8.82
N LYS A 112 -2.41 19.53 -7.52
CA LYS A 112 -1.82 20.78 -7.01
C LYS A 112 -0.42 21.04 -7.56
N ALA A 113 0.41 20.02 -7.64
CA ALA A 113 1.82 20.12 -8.02
C ALA A 113 2.02 20.17 -9.55
N TYR A 114 1.25 19.40 -10.31
CA TYR A 114 1.48 19.19 -11.75
C TYR A 114 0.39 19.75 -12.65
N PHE A 115 -0.85 19.88 -12.18
CA PHE A 115 -1.96 20.39 -12.99
C PHE A 115 -2.20 21.88 -12.77
N ASP A 116 -2.40 22.33 -11.52
CA ASP A 116 -2.71 23.73 -11.20
C ASP A 116 -1.78 24.74 -11.92
N PRO A 117 -0.43 24.56 -11.92
CA PRO A 117 0.48 25.53 -12.52
C PRO A 117 0.39 25.64 -14.04
N ILE A 118 -0.24 24.66 -14.69
CA ILE A 118 -0.32 24.54 -16.15
C ILE A 118 -1.77 24.44 -16.66
N SER A 119 -2.74 24.56 -15.77
CA SER A 119 -4.18 24.38 -16.04
C SER A 119 -4.73 25.34 -17.10
N THR A 120 -4.10 26.50 -17.28
CA THR A 120 -4.48 27.51 -18.28
C THR A 120 -3.82 27.31 -19.64
N ARG A 121 -2.95 26.30 -19.80
CA ARG A 121 -2.29 26.06 -21.09
C ARG A 121 -3.33 25.56 -22.12
N PRO A 122 -3.44 26.20 -23.29
CA PRO A 122 -4.49 25.88 -24.26
C PRO A 122 -4.35 24.48 -24.89
N ASN A 123 -3.17 23.86 -24.74
CA ASN A 123 -2.88 22.52 -25.24
C ASN A 123 -3.07 21.42 -24.17
N LEU A 124 -3.66 21.73 -23.02
CA LEU A 124 -4.03 20.77 -21.98
C LEU A 124 -5.55 20.82 -21.75
N LEU A 125 -6.20 19.68 -21.93
CA LEU A 125 -7.61 19.51 -21.61
C LEU A 125 -7.73 18.45 -20.51
N VAL A 126 -8.45 18.78 -19.44
CA VAL A 126 -8.79 17.83 -18.37
C VAL A 126 -10.30 17.74 -18.29
N LEU A 127 -10.83 16.53 -18.48
CA LEU A 127 -12.24 16.23 -18.36
C LEU A 127 -12.44 15.38 -17.11
N THR A 128 -13.05 15.96 -16.08
CA THR A 128 -13.48 15.23 -14.88
C THR A 128 -14.80 14.53 -15.15
N THR A 129 -15.24 13.64 -14.24
CA THR A 129 -16.48 12.86 -14.38
C THR A 129 -16.61 12.07 -15.70
N ALA A 130 -15.47 11.81 -16.35
CA ALA A 130 -15.35 10.99 -17.54
C ALA A 130 -14.78 9.61 -17.16
N TYR A 131 -15.58 8.57 -17.30
CA TYR A 131 -15.19 7.20 -16.96
C TYR A 131 -14.83 6.43 -18.25
N VAL A 132 -13.54 6.11 -18.41
CA VAL A 132 -13.03 5.40 -19.59
C VAL A 132 -13.48 3.95 -19.59
N HIS A 133 -14.03 3.48 -20.71
CA HIS A 133 -14.50 2.12 -20.89
C HIS A 133 -13.40 1.22 -21.45
N LYS A 134 -12.80 1.64 -22.56
CA LYS A 134 -11.78 0.87 -23.29
C LYS A 134 -11.00 1.74 -24.26
N VAL A 135 -9.86 1.20 -24.71
CA VAL A 135 -9.06 1.73 -25.81
C VAL A 135 -9.63 1.22 -27.13
N ARG A 136 -9.87 2.15 -28.06
CA ARG A 136 -10.22 1.83 -29.44
C ARG A 136 -8.96 1.50 -30.21
N THR A 137 -9.00 0.41 -30.97
CA THR A 137 -7.83 -0.08 -31.70
C THR A 137 -8.17 -0.48 -33.13
N LYS A 138 -7.15 -0.43 -34.01
CA LYS A 138 -7.19 -0.96 -35.37
C LYS A 138 -6.03 -1.94 -35.57
N GLY A 139 -6.22 -2.97 -36.40
CA GLY A 139 -5.13 -3.87 -36.79
C GLY A 139 -4.11 -3.17 -37.71
N GLU A 140 -2.87 -3.62 -37.64
CA GLU A 140 -1.75 -3.18 -38.47
C GLU A 140 -1.20 -4.37 -39.29
N ALA A 141 -0.45 -4.08 -40.36
CA ALA A 141 0.03 -5.10 -41.30
C ALA A 141 1.01 -6.11 -40.66
N ASP A 142 1.66 -5.75 -39.57
CA ASP A 142 2.60 -6.60 -38.81
C ASP A 142 1.92 -7.43 -37.72
N GLY A 143 0.58 -7.42 -37.65
CA GLY A 143 -0.19 -8.20 -36.68
C GLY A 143 -0.33 -7.55 -35.30
N GLU A 144 0.31 -6.40 -35.06
CA GLU A 144 0.04 -5.58 -33.86
C GLU A 144 -1.28 -4.79 -34.02
N ILE A 145 -1.79 -4.29 -32.90
CA ILE A 145 -2.91 -3.34 -32.90
C ILE A 145 -2.46 -1.94 -32.51
N ARG A 146 -2.99 -0.91 -33.15
CA ARG A 146 -2.71 0.52 -32.84
C ARG A 146 -3.90 1.16 -32.14
N ALA A 147 -3.65 1.89 -31.07
CA ALA A 147 -4.62 2.77 -30.42
C ALA A 147 -5.03 3.92 -31.34
N THR A 148 -6.34 4.17 -31.46
CA THR A 148 -6.94 5.26 -32.23
C THR A 148 -7.71 6.25 -31.35
N GLY A 149 -7.91 5.94 -30.07
CA GLY A 149 -8.66 6.75 -29.12
C GLY A 149 -9.19 5.93 -27.95
N VAL A 150 -10.09 6.53 -27.18
CA VAL A 150 -10.78 5.89 -26.05
C VAL A 150 -12.29 6.11 -26.13
N GLU A 151 -13.05 5.13 -25.65
CA GLU A 151 -14.49 5.25 -25.38
C GLU A 151 -14.68 5.56 -23.89
N PHE A 152 -15.60 6.48 -23.58
CA PHE A 152 -15.91 6.86 -22.20
C PHE A 152 -17.35 7.33 -22.04
N SER A 153 -17.90 7.19 -20.83
CA SER A 153 -19.12 7.90 -20.42
C SER A 153 -18.75 9.18 -19.68
N TYR A 154 -19.63 10.18 -19.71
CA TYR A 154 -19.36 11.50 -19.13
C TYR A 154 -20.58 12.01 -18.38
N ASP A 155 -20.38 12.41 -17.12
CA ASP A 155 -21.35 13.17 -16.32
C ASP A 155 -22.76 12.54 -16.23
N GLY A 156 -22.83 11.20 -16.08
CA GLY A 156 -24.09 10.46 -16.02
C GLY A 156 -24.82 10.33 -17.36
N ASP A 157 -24.24 10.82 -18.46
CA ASP A 157 -24.74 10.60 -19.81
C ASP A 157 -24.76 9.10 -20.13
N THR A 158 -25.86 8.64 -20.72
CA THR A 158 -26.03 7.27 -21.19
C THR A 158 -25.32 7.04 -22.52
N LYS A 159 -24.90 8.12 -23.20
CA LYS A 159 -24.19 8.05 -24.47
C LYS A 159 -22.70 7.80 -24.27
N VAL A 160 -22.14 6.92 -25.10
CA VAL A 160 -20.69 6.70 -25.17
C VAL A 160 -20.06 7.79 -26.04
N HIS A 161 -19.05 8.45 -25.49
CA HIS A 161 -18.24 9.47 -26.15
C HIS A 161 -16.93 8.88 -26.64
N ILE A 162 -16.32 9.50 -27.66
CA ILE A 162 -15.07 9.06 -28.25
C ILE A 162 -14.08 10.23 -28.26
N ALA A 163 -12.92 10.03 -27.64
CA ALA A 163 -11.77 10.93 -27.79
C ALA A 163 -10.74 10.24 -28.69
N HIS A 164 -10.37 10.88 -29.80
CA HIS A 164 -9.39 10.35 -30.75
C HIS A 164 -7.96 10.67 -30.32
N ALA A 165 -7.04 9.73 -30.54
CA ALA A 165 -5.63 9.88 -30.21
C ALA A 165 -4.75 9.76 -31.46
N ASN A 166 -3.99 10.82 -31.77
CA ASN A 166 -3.10 10.85 -32.93
C ASN A 166 -1.70 10.27 -32.65
N ARG A 167 -1.27 10.24 -31.38
CA ARG A 167 0.07 9.82 -30.99
C ARG A 167 0.04 8.58 -30.11
N GLU A 168 -0.35 8.74 -28.85
CA GLU A 168 -0.36 7.67 -27.86
C GLU A 168 -1.63 7.70 -27.01
N VAL A 169 -1.99 6.55 -26.46
CA VAL A 169 -2.95 6.40 -25.36
C VAL A 169 -2.15 5.93 -24.13
N ILE A 170 -2.24 6.69 -23.05
CA ILE A 170 -1.56 6.41 -21.78
C ILE A 170 -2.64 6.02 -20.76
N ILE A 171 -2.51 4.83 -20.19
CA ILE A 171 -3.43 4.31 -19.17
C ILE A 171 -2.77 4.54 -17.80
N SER A 172 -3.44 5.32 -16.96
CA SER A 172 -3.01 5.65 -15.59
C SER A 172 -4.21 5.55 -14.64
N ALA A 173 -5.03 4.51 -14.80
CA ALA A 173 -6.26 4.30 -14.03
C ALA A 173 -6.02 3.54 -12.72
N GLY A 174 -4.75 3.25 -12.38
CA GLY A 174 -4.36 2.56 -11.18
C GLY A 174 -4.47 1.04 -11.32
N THR A 175 -3.85 0.33 -10.37
CA THR A 175 -3.69 -1.14 -10.39
C THR A 175 -5.01 -1.91 -10.51
N LEU A 176 -6.12 -1.34 -10.05
CA LEU A 176 -7.43 -1.97 -10.10
C LEU A 176 -8.10 -1.84 -11.47
N LYS A 177 -8.05 -0.66 -12.09
CA LYS A 177 -8.85 -0.33 -13.29
C LYS A 177 -8.06 -0.37 -14.59
N SER A 178 -6.74 -0.15 -14.55
CA SER A 178 -5.88 -0.31 -15.72
C SER A 178 -5.95 -1.70 -16.37
N PRO A 179 -5.92 -2.83 -15.62
CA PRO A 179 -6.12 -4.15 -16.23
C PRO A 179 -7.52 -4.33 -16.83
N GLN A 180 -8.57 -3.85 -16.14
CA GLN A 180 -9.94 -3.89 -16.67
C GLN A 180 -10.06 -3.15 -18.01
N ILE A 181 -9.46 -1.96 -18.13
CA ILE A 181 -9.47 -1.20 -19.40
C ILE A 181 -8.80 -2.00 -20.52
N LEU A 182 -7.67 -2.67 -20.25
CA LEU A 182 -7.01 -3.52 -21.26
C LEU A 182 -7.88 -4.73 -21.63
N GLU A 183 -8.47 -5.40 -20.65
CA GLU A 183 -9.33 -6.56 -20.88
C GLU A 183 -10.55 -6.18 -21.74
N LEU A 184 -11.27 -5.11 -21.38
CA LEU A 184 -12.39 -4.58 -22.17
C LEU A 184 -11.97 -4.07 -23.56
N SER A 185 -10.68 -3.78 -23.76
CA SER A 185 -10.10 -3.43 -25.06
C SER A 185 -9.79 -4.66 -25.93
N GLY A 186 -9.90 -5.87 -25.40
CA GLY A 186 -9.54 -7.14 -26.04
C GLY A 186 -8.08 -7.53 -25.86
N ILE A 187 -7.41 -7.00 -24.83
CA ILE A 187 -5.99 -7.27 -24.53
C ILE A 187 -5.92 -7.96 -23.17
N GLY A 188 -5.61 -9.25 -23.14
CA GLY A 188 -5.55 -10.01 -21.90
C GLY A 188 -5.62 -11.52 -22.08
N ARG A 189 -5.96 -12.24 -21.01
CA ARG A 189 -6.08 -13.71 -21.00
C ARG A 189 -7.27 -14.18 -21.85
N PRO A 190 -7.07 -15.01 -22.89
CA PRO A 190 -8.17 -15.46 -23.76
C PRO A 190 -9.36 -16.06 -23.01
N ASN A 191 -9.10 -16.86 -21.97
CA ASN A 191 -10.15 -17.49 -21.17
C ASN A 191 -10.94 -16.48 -20.31
N ILE A 192 -10.32 -15.40 -19.85
CA ILE A 192 -11.01 -14.33 -19.11
C ILE A 192 -11.86 -13.51 -20.08
N LEU A 193 -11.26 -13.08 -21.20
CA LEU A 193 -11.95 -12.29 -22.22
C LEU A 193 -13.18 -13.01 -22.80
N SER A 194 -13.05 -14.31 -23.08
CA SER A 194 -14.15 -15.15 -23.57
C SER A 194 -15.31 -15.21 -22.56
N LYS A 195 -15.02 -15.37 -21.25
CA LYS A 195 -16.05 -15.42 -20.19
C LYS A 195 -16.89 -14.15 -20.10
N ILE A 196 -16.28 -12.99 -20.35
CA ILE A 196 -16.97 -11.70 -20.33
C ILE A 196 -17.52 -11.27 -21.70
N GLY A 197 -17.37 -12.11 -22.73
CA GLY A 197 -17.86 -11.81 -24.08
C GLY A 197 -17.07 -10.74 -24.83
N VAL A 198 -15.78 -10.56 -24.51
CA VAL A 198 -14.88 -9.63 -25.20
C VAL A 198 -13.99 -10.39 -26.21
N PRO A 199 -13.97 -10.01 -27.49
CA PRO A 199 -13.08 -10.64 -28.47
C PRO A 199 -11.59 -10.42 -28.16
N VAL A 200 -10.81 -11.50 -28.25
CA VAL A 200 -9.35 -11.43 -28.08
C VAL A 200 -8.71 -10.75 -29.29
N LYS A 201 -8.04 -9.63 -29.05
CA LYS A 201 -7.19 -8.94 -30.04
C LYS A 201 -5.71 -9.22 -29.80
N VAL A 202 -5.30 -9.22 -28.52
CA VAL A 202 -3.94 -9.58 -28.10
C VAL A 202 -4.04 -10.52 -26.91
N ALA A 203 -3.58 -11.76 -27.10
CA ALA A 203 -3.41 -12.71 -26.01
C ALA A 203 -2.20 -12.29 -25.15
N LEU A 204 -2.48 -11.91 -23.90
CA LEU A 204 -1.46 -11.44 -22.97
C LEU A 204 -1.79 -11.95 -21.56
N ASP A 205 -1.19 -13.09 -21.22
CA ASP A 205 -1.56 -13.86 -20.03
C ASP A 205 -1.18 -13.23 -18.69
N GLY A 206 -0.38 -12.16 -18.72
CA GLY A 206 0.01 -11.39 -17.53
C GLY A 206 -0.98 -10.31 -17.13
N VAL A 207 -1.95 -9.95 -17.99
CA VAL A 207 -2.94 -8.91 -17.67
C VAL A 207 -3.82 -9.37 -16.52
N GLY A 208 -3.87 -8.57 -15.45
CA GLY A 208 -4.63 -8.86 -14.24
C GLY A 208 -3.93 -9.80 -13.26
N GLU A 209 -2.72 -10.26 -13.57
CA GLU A 209 -1.97 -11.21 -12.73
C GLU A 209 -0.89 -10.51 -11.89
N ASN A 210 -0.18 -11.27 -11.04
CA ASN A 210 0.99 -10.78 -10.29
C ASN A 210 0.68 -9.62 -9.33
N VAL A 211 -0.57 -9.51 -8.87
CA VAL A 211 -0.95 -8.47 -7.92
C VAL A 211 -0.23 -8.71 -6.60
N GLN A 212 0.35 -7.62 -6.09
CA GLN A 212 1.14 -7.56 -4.87
C GLN A 212 0.62 -6.40 -4.02
N GLU A 213 0.72 -6.55 -2.70
CA GLU A 213 0.19 -5.59 -1.73
C GLU A 213 0.97 -5.70 -0.42
N HIS A 214 1.04 -4.60 0.32
CA HIS A 214 1.40 -4.60 1.73
C HIS A 214 0.24 -5.11 2.57
N GLN A 215 0.46 -6.19 3.33
CA GLN A 215 -0.56 -6.67 4.26
C GLN A 215 -0.50 -5.83 5.52
N TYR A 216 -1.65 -5.27 5.92
CA TYR A 216 -1.81 -4.43 7.10
C TYR A 216 -2.49 -5.21 8.23
N ALA A 217 -2.06 -4.97 9.47
CA ALA A 217 -2.88 -5.25 10.65
C ALA A 217 -2.60 -4.23 11.77
N GLY A 218 -3.63 -3.82 12.49
CA GLY A 218 -3.53 -2.90 13.63
C GLY A 218 -3.71 -3.60 14.97
N LEU A 219 -2.86 -3.25 15.95
CA LEU A 219 -3.08 -3.54 17.37
C LEU A 219 -3.38 -2.24 18.11
N SER A 220 -4.54 -2.19 18.75
CA SER A 220 -5.01 -0.99 19.45
C SER A 220 -4.76 -1.11 20.95
N PHE A 221 -4.26 -0.02 21.54
CA PHE A 221 -3.94 0.11 22.95
C PHE A 221 -4.66 1.33 23.53
N GLU A 222 -5.34 1.16 24.65
CA GLU A 222 -5.99 2.25 25.39
C GLU A 222 -4.93 3.03 26.18
N LEU A 223 -5.01 4.36 26.13
CA LEU A 223 -4.22 5.23 26.98
C LEU A 223 -4.76 5.23 28.41
N LYS A 224 -3.86 5.22 29.39
CA LYS A 224 -4.21 5.40 30.81
C LYS A 224 -4.73 6.83 31.05
N ASP A 225 -5.58 7.00 32.07
CA ASP A 225 -6.33 8.24 32.35
C ASP A 225 -5.46 9.50 32.60
N ASN A 226 -4.13 9.36 32.72
CA ASN A 226 -3.15 10.43 32.89
C ASN A 226 -2.30 10.72 31.64
N ALA A 227 -2.55 10.06 30.52
CA ALA A 227 -1.80 10.21 29.28
C ALA A 227 -2.37 11.33 28.38
N THR A 228 -1.59 11.73 27.38
CA THR A 228 -1.87 12.86 26.48
C THR A 228 -3.02 12.57 25.50
N GLU A 229 -3.67 13.63 25.02
CA GLU A 229 -4.76 13.54 24.03
C GLU A 229 -4.27 13.00 22.68
N THR A 230 -5.10 12.18 22.05
CA THR A 230 -4.89 11.56 20.73
C THR A 230 -5.82 12.17 19.68
N LEU A 231 -5.71 11.72 18.44
CA LEU A 231 -6.60 12.12 17.35
C LEU A 231 -8.07 11.68 17.57
N ASP A 232 -8.34 10.79 18.52
CA ASP A 232 -9.69 10.31 18.84
C ASP A 232 -10.63 11.44 19.29
N ILE A 233 -10.11 12.53 19.86
CA ILE A 233 -10.92 13.70 20.24
C ILE A 233 -11.61 14.33 19.02
N LEU A 234 -11.05 14.16 17.82
CA LEU A 234 -11.63 14.65 16.56
C LEU A 234 -12.88 13.87 16.12
N TYR A 235 -13.24 12.78 16.81
CA TYR A 235 -14.54 12.15 16.61
C TYR A 235 -15.69 12.97 17.21
N ASP A 236 -15.41 13.85 18.18
CA ASP A 236 -16.38 14.86 18.62
C ASP A 236 -16.45 15.98 17.57
N PRO A 237 -17.62 16.23 16.95
CA PRO A 237 -17.78 17.30 15.95
C PRO A 237 -17.40 18.70 16.47
N ALA A 238 -17.57 18.97 17.77
CA ALA A 238 -17.23 20.27 18.35
C ALA A 238 -15.71 20.47 18.40
N GLU A 239 -14.97 19.45 18.83
CA GLU A 239 -13.50 19.46 18.85
C GLU A 239 -12.93 19.42 17.43
N ALA A 240 -13.54 18.66 16.52
CA ALA A 240 -13.20 18.70 15.09
C ALA A 240 -13.36 20.12 14.51
N ALA A 241 -14.47 20.81 14.79
CA ALA A 241 -14.71 22.17 14.32
C ALA A 241 -13.69 23.17 14.90
N LYS A 242 -13.39 23.07 16.20
CA LYS A 242 -12.36 23.88 16.88
C LYS A 242 -10.97 23.65 16.27
N HIS A 243 -10.60 22.40 16.04
CA HIS A 243 -9.33 22.08 15.37
C HIS A 243 -9.31 22.51 13.89
N GLY A 244 -10.46 22.59 13.23
CA GLY A 244 -10.59 23.16 11.89
C GLY A 244 -10.30 24.66 11.87
N GLN A 245 -10.68 25.39 12.91
CA GLN A 245 -10.33 26.81 13.07
C GLN A 245 -8.82 26.97 13.34
N LEU A 246 -8.27 26.17 14.26
CA LEU A 246 -6.83 26.16 14.56
C LEU A 246 -5.97 25.83 13.33
N TYR A 247 -6.44 24.94 12.47
CA TYR A 247 -5.73 24.55 11.25
C TYR A 247 -5.50 25.73 10.29
N ALA A 248 -6.44 26.68 10.21
CA ALA A 248 -6.28 27.90 9.41
C ALA A 248 -5.14 28.80 9.92
N GLU A 249 -4.79 28.68 11.20
CA GLU A 249 -3.67 29.37 11.86
C GLU A 249 -2.39 28.51 11.86
N GLY A 250 -2.46 27.30 11.27
CA GLY A 250 -1.38 26.33 11.26
C GLY A 250 -1.15 25.63 12.60
N GLU A 251 -2.18 25.58 13.45
CA GLU A 251 -2.17 24.97 14.77
C GLU A 251 -3.16 23.79 14.86
N GLY A 252 -3.18 23.11 16.01
CA GLY A 252 -4.17 22.05 16.28
C GLY A 252 -3.82 20.68 15.68
N LEU A 253 -4.71 19.71 15.88
CA LEU A 253 -4.46 18.29 15.58
C LEU A 253 -4.48 17.96 14.09
N TYR A 254 -5.09 18.77 13.23
CA TYR A 254 -4.98 18.59 11.76
C TYR A 254 -3.59 18.91 11.20
N MET A 255 -2.67 19.41 12.03
CA MET A 255 -1.26 19.63 11.68
C MET A 255 -0.36 18.42 12.01
N THR A 256 -0.93 17.36 12.59
CA THR A 256 -0.22 16.09 12.74
C THR A 256 -0.13 15.36 11.40
N GLY A 257 0.73 14.36 11.32
CA GLY A 257 0.86 13.47 10.19
C GLY A 257 1.40 12.13 10.66
N LEU A 258 1.74 11.25 9.72
CA LEU A 258 2.50 10.06 10.08
C LEU A 258 3.86 10.51 10.63
N SER A 259 4.14 10.13 11.86
CA SER A 259 5.32 10.52 12.61
C SER A 259 6.38 9.42 12.50
N THR A 260 6.23 8.33 13.24
CA THR A 260 7.25 7.31 13.43
C THR A 260 7.07 6.14 12.47
N ILE A 261 8.14 5.81 11.73
CA ILE A 261 8.22 4.60 10.90
C ILE A 261 9.43 3.78 11.35
N VAL A 262 9.24 2.46 11.41
CA VAL A 262 10.32 1.50 11.57
C VAL A 262 10.26 0.47 10.47
N TYR A 263 11.28 0.40 9.62
CA TYR A 263 11.48 -0.74 8.74
C TYR A 263 12.52 -1.67 9.32
N MET A 264 12.22 -2.97 9.35
CA MET A 264 13.08 -3.96 9.96
C MET A 264 13.13 -5.24 9.15
N SER A 265 14.14 -6.06 9.40
CA SER A 265 14.19 -7.42 8.89
C SER A 265 13.46 -8.36 9.85
N LEU A 266 13.03 -9.52 9.33
CA LEU A 266 12.40 -10.54 10.17
C LEU A 266 13.29 -10.98 11.35
N HIS A 267 14.61 -10.96 11.17
CA HIS A 267 15.59 -11.26 12.22
C HIS A 267 15.58 -10.26 13.37
N ASP A 268 15.17 -9.02 13.12
CA ASP A 268 15.05 -8.00 14.16
C ASP A 268 13.75 -8.21 14.98
N CYS A 269 12.78 -8.96 14.43
CA CYS A 269 11.49 -9.24 15.06
C CYS A 269 11.50 -10.53 15.89
N THR A 270 12.19 -11.58 15.41
CA THR A 270 12.07 -12.92 15.99
C THR A 270 13.33 -13.76 15.82
N SER A 271 13.62 -14.58 16.84
CA SER A 271 14.67 -15.61 16.80
C SER A 271 14.35 -16.77 15.86
N LYS A 272 13.09 -16.89 15.39
CA LYS A 272 12.67 -17.94 14.46
C LYS A 272 13.00 -17.63 13.00
N ALA A 273 13.47 -16.43 12.69
CA ALA A 273 13.65 -15.93 11.33
C ALA A 273 14.45 -16.88 10.42
N ASP A 274 15.54 -17.47 10.91
CA ASP A 274 16.35 -18.42 10.12
C ASP A 274 15.59 -19.70 9.77
N SER A 275 14.80 -20.23 10.70
CA SER A 275 13.99 -21.43 10.47
C SER A 275 12.86 -21.17 9.47
N MET A 276 12.20 -20.01 9.58
CA MET A 276 11.16 -19.55 8.67
C MET A 276 11.72 -19.36 7.25
N HIS A 277 12.89 -18.71 7.16
CA HIS A 277 13.57 -18.50 5.89
C HIS A 277 13.98 -19.81 5.24
N LYS A 278 14.57 -20.75 6.00
CA LYS A 278 14.96 -22.05 5.46
C LYS A 278 13.77 -22.83 4.92
N ALA A 279 12.65 -22.85 5.64
CA ALA A 279 11.42 -23.49 5.18
C ALA A 279 10.91 -22.87 3.85
N GLN A 280 10.94 -21.53 3.77
CA GLN A 280 10.54 -20.81 2.56
C GLN A 280 11.49 -21.06 1.39
N GLU A 281 12.79 -21.06 1.63
CA GLU A 281 13.81 -21.35 0.62
C GLU A 281 13.65 -22.75 0.03
N THR A 282 13.47 -23.77 0.89
CA THR A 282 13.21 -25.15 0.44
C THR A 282 11.98 -25.21 -0.44
N ARG A 283 10.85 -24.66 0.02
CA ARG A 283 9.58 -24.67 -0.71
C ARG A 283 9.68 -23.99 -2.07
N VAL A 284 10.33 -22.82 -2.14
CA VAL A 284 10.51 -22.07 -3.39
C VAL A 284 11.40 -22.86 -4.34
N LYS A 285 12.54 -23.38 -3.88
CA LYS A 285 13.47 -24.16 -4.71
C LYS A 285 12.81 -25.42 -5.27
N GLU A 286 12.05 -26.14 -4.45
CA GLU A 286 11.26 -27.30 -4.90
C GLU A 286 10.20 -26.91 -5.92
N GLY A 287 9.48 -25.80 -5.69
CA GLY A 287 8.50 -25.30 -6.66
C GLY A 287 9.12 -24.91 -7.99
N ILE A 288 10.29 -24.27 -7.97
CA ILE A 288 11.06 -23.94 -9.20
C ILE A 288 11.52 -25.23 -9.89
N ALA A 289 12.12 -26.17 -9.16
CA ALA A 289 12.61 -27.44 -9.72
C ALA A 289 11.49 -28.27 -10.36
N ASN A 290 10.27 -28.18 -9.82
CA ASN A 290 9.09 -28.87 -10.32
C ASN A 290 8.28 -28.06 -11.35
N ASN A 291 8.82 -26.95 -11.89
CA ASN A 291 8.14 -26.07 -12.85
C ASN A 291 6.77 -25.55 -12.37
N LYS A 292 6.59 -25.39 -11.06
CA LYS A 292 5.33 -24.89 -10.46
C LYS A 292 5.09 -23.41 -10.77
N TYR A 293 6.14 -22.65 -11.05
CA TYR A 293 6.08 -21.20 -11.23
C TYR A 293 6.54 -20.80 -12.64
N PRO A 294 5.87 -19.82 -13.28
CA PRO A 294 6.34 -19.29 -14.55
C PRO A 294 7.71 -18.59 -14.38
N PRO A 295 8.53 -18.47 -15.43
CA PRO A 295 9.89 -17.94 -15.34
C PRO A 295 10.00 -16.57 -14.66
N GLY A 296 9.05 -15.65 -14.92
CA GLY A 296 9.03 -14.34 -14.27
C GLY A 296 8.84 -14.42 -12.76
N LEU A 297 7.91 -15.26 -12.30
CA LEU A 297 7.65 -15.45 -10.87
C LEU A 297 8.82 -16.17 -10.18
N SER A 298 9.45 -17.15 -10.85
CA SER A 298 10.68 -17.78 -10.36
C SER A 298 11.82 -16.77 -10.17
N GLY A 299 11.99 -15.86 -11.13
CA GLY A 299 12.96 -14.76 -11.03
C GLY A 299 12.69 -13.84 -9.83
N GLN A 300 11.43 -13.45 -9.63
CA GLN A 300 11.01 -12.67 -8.47
C GLN A 300 11.30 -13.40 -7.15
N TYR A 301 10.99 -14.69 -7.04
CA TYR A 301 11.24 -15.44 -5.81
C TYR A 301 12.73 -15.56 -5.47
N ASN A 302 13.59 -15.76 -6.45
CA ASN A 302 15.03 -15.80 -6.22
C ASN A 302 15.54 -14.47 -5.63
N ILE A 303 15.01 -13.34 -6.11
CA ILE A 303 15.32 -12.01 -5.56
C ILE A 303 14.77 -11.87 -4.14
N GLN A 304 13.53 -12.31 -3.87
CA GLN A 304 12.94 -12.25 -2.52
C GLN A 304 13.73 -13.08 -1.50
N LEU A 305 14.10 -14.32 -1.85
CA LEU A 305 14.97 -15.15 -1.01
C LEU A 305 16.33 -14.49 -0.75
N GLU A 306 16.92 -13.86 -1.76
CA GLU A 306 18.15 -13.09 -1.59
C GLU A 306 17.97 -11.91 -0.62
N ARG A 307 16.87 -11.14 -0.73
CA ARG A 307 16.56 -10.05 0.20
C ARG A 307 16.49 -10.54 1.64
N ILE A 308 15.82 -11.66 1.88
CA ILE A 308 15.72 -12.27 3.23
C ILE A 308 17.10 -12.71 3.72
N ARG A 309 17.89 -13.39 2.88
CA ARG A 309 19.27 -13.79 3.21
C ARG A 309 20.15 -12.60 3.58
N LEU A 310 20.00 -11.48 2.86
CA LEU A 310 20.72 -10.24 3.10
C LEU A 310 20.13 -9.40 4.24
N LYS A 311 19.11 -9.92 4.95
CA LYS A 311 18.42 -9.24 6.06
C LYS A 311 17.93 -7.84 5.67
N ARG A 312 17.48 -7.70 4.41
CA ARG A 312 16.85 -6.47 3.92
C ARG A 312 15.52 -6.26 4.65
N PRO A 313 15.08 -5.00 4.81
CA PRO A 313 13.84 -4.74 5.53
C PRO A 313 12.64 -5.27 4.75
N GLY A 314 11.67 -5.82 5.47
CA GLY A 314 10.43 -6.37 4.93
C GLY A 314 9.23 -5.90 5.74
N PRO A 315 9.18 -6.22 7.05
CA PRO A 315 8.22 -5.61 7.96
C PRO A 315 8.41 -4.11 8.19
N GLU A 316 7.29 -3.46 8.43
CA GLU A 316 7.10 -2.06 8.76
C GLU A 316 6.25 -1.95 10.01
N LEU A 317 6.64 -1.07 10.94
CA LEU A 317 5.82 -0.61 12.04
C LEU A 317 5.51 0.86 11.83
N ILE A 318 4.23 1.20 11.84
CA ILE A 318 3.72 2.58 11.83
C ILE A 318 2.96 2.76 13.14
N VAL A 319 3.10 3.92 13.77
CA VAL A 319 2.29 4.25 14.94
C VAL A 319 1.35 5.38 14.60
N PHE A 320 0.09 5.18 14.93
CA PHE A 320 -0.97 6.16 14.77
C PHE A 320 -1.51 6.53 16.15
N PRO A 321 -1.44 7.81 16.56
CA PRO A 321 -1.94 8.25 17.85
C PRO A 321 -3.46 8.48 17.77
N GLY A 322 -4.20 7.40 17.57
CA GLY A 322 -5.66 7.32 17.53
C GLY A 322 -6.14 5.93 17.14
N PHE A 323 -7.45 5.74 17.04
CA PHE A 323 -8.05 4.53 16.50
C PHE A 323 -8.08 4.58 14.95
N PHE A 324 -7.47 3.58 14.29
CA PHE A 324 -7.34 3.58 12.82
C PHE A 324 -8.10 2.41 12.16
N SER A 325 -8.21 1.26 12.83
CA SER A 325 -8.84 0.05 12.30
C SER A 325 -10.38 0.04 12.37
N HIS A 326 -11.05 -0.43 11.30
CA HIS A 326 -12.50 -0.69 11.28
C HIS A 326 -12.77 -2.09 10.71
N PRO A 327 -13.59 -2.95 11.35
CA PRO A 327 -13.72 -4.35 10.97
C PRO A 327 -14.14 -4.55 9.51
N LYS A 328 -13.37 -5.35 8.77
CA LYS A 328 -13.68 -5.78 7.40
C LYS A 328 -13.25 -7.23 7.16
N THR A 329 -14.02 -7.93 6.33
CA THR A 329 -13.83 -9.37 6.08
C THR A 329 -12.64 -9.63 5.15
N PRO A 330 -11.69 -10.51 5.53
CA PRO A 330 -10.56 -10.86 4.67
C PRO A 330 -10.93 -11.84 3.53
N ILE A 331 -10.23 -11.76 2.40
CA ILE A 331 -10.42 -12.59 1.19
C ILE A 331 -9.14 -13.41 0.86
N PRO A 332 -9.19 -14.75 0.67
CA PRO A 332 -8.02 -15.65 0.53
C PRO A 332 -7.71 -16.17 -0.90
N GLY A 333 -6.44 -16.55 -1.20
CA GLY A 333 -5.98 -17.24 -2.45
C GLY A 333 -4.46 -17.05 -2.78
N ARG A 334 -3.94 -17.14 -4.04
CA ARG A 334 -2.50 -17.09 -4.53
C ARG A 334 -1.57 -15.82 -4.61
N ARG A 335 -0.85 -15.53 -5.72
CA ARG A 335 -0.46 -14.13 -6.05
C ARG A 335 -1.73 -13.46 -6.57
N GLY A 336 -2.05 -12.28 -6.09
CA GLY A 336 -3.36 -11.67 -6.33
C GLY A 336 -3.70 -11.57 -7.83
N THR A 337 -4.99 -11.55 -8.15
CA THR A 337 -5.50 -11.32 -9.50
C THR A 337 -6.59 -10.26 -9.49
N ILE A 338 -6.66 -9.47 -10.55
CA ILE A 338 -7.71 -8.48 -10.79
C ILE A 338 -8.22 -8.67 -12.22
N HIS A 339 -9.48 -9.09 -12.37
CA HIS A 339 -10.09 -9.35 -13.68
C HIS A 339 -11.50 -8.77 -13.76
N ALA A 340 -11.85 -8.27 -14.94
CA ALA A 340 -13.23 -7.91 -15.27
C ALA A 340 -14.15 -9.14 -15.16
N THR A 341 -15.33 -8.93 -14.58
CA THR A 341 -16.36 -9.97 -14.39
C THR A 341 -17.46 -9.93 -15.44
N SER A 342 -17.56 -8.81 -16.16
CA SER A 342 -18.49 -8.56 -17.25
C SER A 342 -17.85 -7.66 -18.33
N ASN A 343 -18.53 -7.47 -19.46
CA ASN A 343 -18.15 -6.47 -20.47
C ASN A 343 -18.75 -5.08 -20.19
N ASP A 344 -19.49 -4.91 -19.08
CA ASP A 344 -19.96 -3.60 -18.65
C ASP A 344 -18.80 -2.85 -17.97
N PRO A 345 -18.35 -1.72 -18.53
CA PRO A 345 -17.23 -0.96 -17.98
C PRO A 345 -17.48 -0.41 -16.58
N LEU A 346 -18.75 -0.26 -16.18
CA LEU A 346 -19.14 0.27 -14.87
C LEU A 346 -19.19 -0.80 -13.78
N SER A 347 -19.19 -2.09 -14.17
CA SER A 347 -19.07 -3.18 -13.23
C SER A 347 -17.65 -3.22 -12.65
N ASP A 348 -17.53 -3.41 -11.34
CA ASP A 348 -16.21 -3.54 -10.71
C ASP A 348 -15.55 -4.88 -11.08
N PRO A 349 -14.21 -4.90 -11.27
CA PRO A 349 -13.49 -6.15 -11.46
C PRO A 349 -13.49 -6.96 -10.16
N GLU A 350 -13.39 -8.28 -10.30
CA GLU A 350 -13.10 -9.17 -9.17
C GLU A 350 -11.66 -8.91 -8.72
N ILE A 351 -11.49 -8.71 -7.40
CA ILE A 351 -10.19 -8.60 -6.76
C ILE A 351 -10.03 -9.83 -5.87
N ASP A 352 -9.09 -10.68 -6.24
CA ASP A 352 -8.62 -11.77 -5.39
C ASP A 352 -7.22 -11.36 -4.90
N PRO A 353 -7.07 -10.77 -3.71
CA PRO A 353 -5.79 -10.24 -3.24
C PRO A 353 -4.89 -11.32 -2.63
N ARG A 354 -5.50 -12.45 -2.29
CA ARG A 354 -4.79 -13.69 -2.05
C ARG A 354 -3.88 -13.69 -0.82
N TYR A 355 -4.40 -13.12 0.26
CA TYR A 355 -3.66 -12.97 1.53
C TYR A 355 -3.40 -14.29 2.25
N PHE A 356 -2.26 -14.38 2.95
CA PHE A 356 -1.84 -15.50 3.81
C PHE A 356 -1.74 -16.87 3.15
N GLU A 357 -1.66 -16.93 1.84
CA GLU A 357 -1.39 -18.19 1.15
C GLU A 357 -0.02 -18.79 1.50
N GLN A 358 0.89 -17.91 1.93
CA GLN A 358 2.24 -18.29 2.29
C GLN A 358 2.34 -18.48 3.78
N ASP A 359 2.92 -19.62 4.11
CA ASP A 359 3.20 -19.94 5.50
C ASP A 359 4.14 -18.91 6.12
N ILE A 360 5.12 -18.42 5.35
CA ILE A 360 6.01 -17.36 5.83
C ILE A 360 5.26 -16.06 6.10
N ASP A 361 4.27 -15.66 5.29
CA ASP A 361 3.52 -14.41 5.51
C ASP A 361 2.66 -14.51 6.77
N ARG A 362 2.04 -15.68 6.99
CA ARG A 362 1.28 -16.00 8.20
C ARG A 362 2.16 -15.99 9.44
N GLN A 363 3.31 -16.66 9.37
CA GLN A 363 4.26 -16.74 10.48
C GLN A 363 4.86 -15.35 10.76
N THR A 364 5.21 -14.58 9.73
CA THR A 364 5.67 -13.20 9.87
C THR A 364 4.62 -12.34 10.57
N PHE A 365 3.35 -12.44 10.18
CA PHE A 365 2.27 -11.74 10.89
C PHE A 365 2.21 -12.08 12.37
N ILE A 366 2.21 -13.37 12.73
CA ILE A 366 2.18 -13.81 14.14
C ILE A 366 3.37 -13.27 14.92
N GLU A 367 4.57 -13.38 14.35
CA GLU A 367 5.79 -12.91 15.01
C GLU A 367 5.80 -11.37 15.15
N LEU A 368 5.21 -10.64 14.20
CA LEU A 368 5.01 -9.20 14.32
C LEU A 368 4.01 -8.83 15.41
N VAL A 369 2.91 -9.58 15.56
CA VAL A 369 1.98 -9.38 16.68
C VAL A 369 2.67 -9.62 18.03
N HIS A 370 3.49 -10.67 18.14
CA HIS A 370 4.30 -10.90 19.35
C HIS A 370 5.29 -9.76 19.58
N TYR A 371 5.93 -9.26 18.52
CA TYR A 371 6.88 -8.16 18.60
C TYR A 371 6.20 -6.87 19.08
N ILE A 372 5.05 -6.49 18.52
CA ILE A 372 4.29 -5.31 18.98
C ILE A 372 3.96 -5.41 20.47
N ARG A 373 3.59 -6.60 20.97
CA ARG A 373 3.34 -6.78 22.41
C ARG A 373 4.60 -6.58 23.26
N GLN A 374 5.78 -6.85 22.73
CA GLN A 374 7.05 -6.50 23.40
C GLN A 374 7.27 -4.99 23.39
N VAL A 375 6.96 -4.31 22.28
CA VAL A 375 6.98 -2.83 22.20
C VAL A 375 6.08 -2.23 23.29
N ALA A 376 4.83 -2.71 23.38
CA ALA A 376 3.87 -2.25 24.38
C ALA A 376 4.29 -2.51 25.85
N ARG A 377 5.21 -3.45 26.09
CA ARG A 377 5.74 -3.78 27.43
C ARG A 377 7.07 -3.09 27.74
N THR A 378 7.58 -2.30 26.81
CA THR A 378 8.85 -1.58 26.96
C THR A 378 8.60 -0.12 27.36
N ALA A 379 9.44 0.42 28.24
CA ALA A 379 9.32 1.81 28.69
C ALA A 379 9.86 2.77 27.61
N PRO A 380 9.33 4.00 27.50
CA PRO A 380 8.26 4.57 28.34
C PRO A 380 6.83 4.12 27.99
N LEU A 381 6.61 3.49 26.84
CA LEU A 381 5.26 3.19 26.35
C LEU A 381 4.41 2.35 27.32
N LYS A 382 5.00 1.33 27.97
CA LYS A 382 4.31 0.46 28.94
C LYS A 382 3.63 1.22 30.08
N ASP A 383 4.19 2.38 30.44
CA ASP A 383 3.72 3.18 31.56
C ASP A 383 2.50 4.02 31.16
N LEU A 384 2.22 4.16 29.86
CA LEU A 384 1.16 4.98 29.27
C LEU A 384 -0.06 4.19 28.79
N ILE A 385 0.08 2.88 28.51
CA ILE A 385 -0.95 2.11 27.79
C ILE A 385 -1.41 0.83 28.48
N GLY A 386 -2.60 0.35 28.09
CA GLY A 386 -3.12 -1.01 28.31
C GLY A 386 -3.60 -1.63 26.99
N GLU A 387 -3.41 -2.93 26.78
CA GLU A 387 -3.84 -3.61 25.54
C GLU A 387 -5.37 -3.71 25.45
N LEU A 388 -5.96 -3.11 24.41
CA LEU A 388 -7.40 -3.13 24.17
C LEU A 388 -7.78 -4.28 23.21
N SER A 389 -7.06 -4.43 22.09
CA SER A 389 -7.35 -5.44 21.06
C SER A 389 -6.07 -6.11 20.54
N PRO A 390 -6.00 -7.45 20.44
CA PRO A 390 -7.07 -8.44 20.72
C PRO A 390 -7.29 -8.73 22.23
N GLY A 391 -6.55 -8.06 23.11
CA GLY A 391 -6.64 -8.18 24.56
C GLY A 391 -5.53 -9.08 25.14
N ALA A 392 -5.15 -8.81 26.39
CA ALA A 392 -4.00 -9.46 27.05
C ALA A 392 -4.14 -11.00 27.20
N HIS A 393 -5.37 -11.53 27.18
CA HIS A 393 -5.68 -12.96 27.30
C HIS A 393 -5.74 -13.69 25.95
N ALA A 394 -5.62 -12.97 24.83
CA ALA A 394 -5.60 -13.57 23.51
C ALA A 394 -4.18 -14.01 23.15
N SER A 395 -4.02 -15.23 22.65
CA SER A 395 -2.78 -15.76 22.09
C SER A 395 -3.03 -16.18 20.64
N TRP A 396 -2.21 -15.69 19.70
CA TRP A 396 -2.28 -16.13 18.32
C TRP A 396 -1.49 -17.42 18.17
N VAL A 397 -2.15 -18.46 17.64
CA VAL A 397 -1.51 -19.75 17.36
C VAL A 397 -1.67 -20.05 15.88
N ALA A 398 -0.56 -20.36 15.21
CA ALA A 398 -0.61 -21.01 13.91
C ALA A 398 -1.13 -22.43 14.11
N SER A 399 -2.33 -22.73 13.61
CA SER A 399 -2.83 -24.10 13.55
C SER A 399 -3.22 -24.41 12.12
N GLU A 400 -2.39 -25.13 11.38
CA GLU A 400 -2.68 -25.58 10.02
C GLU A 400 -4.15 -26.07 9.86
N PRO A 401 -4.97 -25.54 8.93
CA PRO A 401 -4.71 -24.52 7.90
C PRO A 401 -5.10 -23.06 8.26
N TYR A 402 -5.35 -22.76 9.54
CA TYR A 402 -5.94 -21.51 10.03
C TYR A 402 -4.98 -20.67 10.89
N LEU A 403 -5.24 -19.36 10.92
CA LEU A 403 -4.78 -18.45 11.96
C LEU A 403 -5.83 -18.45 13.07
N VAL A 404 -5.49 -18.86 14.30
CA VAL A 404 -6.46 -18.96 15.40
C VAL A 404 -6.08 -18.02 16.54
N LEU A 405 -6.98 -17.09 16.86
CA LEU A 405 -7.01 -16.40 18.15
C LEU A 405 -7.51 -17.39 19.21
N LYS A 406 -6.64 -17.76 20.15
CA LYS A 406 -7.03 -18.52 21.33
C LYS A 406 -7.14 -17.57 22.52
N PHE A 407 -8.30 -17.54 23.16
CA PHE A 407 -8.45 -16.92 24.47
C PHE A 407 -8.10 -17.95 25.55
N GLU A 408 -7.24 -17.59 26.50
CA GLU A 408 -7.14 -18.36 27.74
C GLU A 408 -8.50 -18.26 28.45
N SER A 409 -9.05 -19.41 28.86
CA SER A 409 -10.41 -19.53 29.40
C SER A 409 -10.67 -18.54 30.54
N ALA A 410 -11.46 -17.51 30.30
CA ALA A 410 -12.24 -16.89 31.37
C ALA A 410 -13.28 -17.93 31.84
N SER A 411 -13.47 -18.08 33.15
CA SER A 411 -14.37 -19.08 33.69
C SER A 411 -15.81 -18.88 33.16
N PRO A 412 -16.60 -19.95 32.95
CA PRO A 412 -17.86 -19.89 32.21
C PRO A 412 -19.05 -19.29 33.00
N GLU A 413 -18.81 -18.59 34.11
CA GLU A 413 -19.88 -18.12 34.99
C GLU A 413 -20.02 -16.60 34.87
N THR A 414 -20.85 -16.15 33.91
CA THR A 414 -21.78 -14.98 34.02
C THR A 414 -22.36 -14.51 32.68
N ALA A 415 -21.97 -15.06 31.52
CA ALA A 415 -22.63 -14.72 30.27
C ALA A 415 -23.81 -15.67 29.99
N GLU A 416 -25.02 -15.31 30.44
CA GLU A 416 -26.25 -15.93 29.93
C GLU A 416 -26.31 -15.74 28.40
N LEU A 417 -26.17 -16.85 27.69
CA LEU A 417 -26.31 -16.97 26.26
C LEU A 417 -27.77 -16.81 25.86
N ASN A 418 -28.09 -15.81 25.05
CA ASN A 418 -29.31 -15.81 24.24
C ASN A 418 -28.97 -16.33 22.83
N PRO A 419 -29.62 -17.40 22.33
CA PRO A 419 -29.17 -18.12 21.15
C PRO A 419 -29.79 -17.58 19.84
N GLY A 420 -28.94 -17.28 18.86
CA GLY A 420 -29.26 -17.37 17.43
C GLY A 420 -30.05 -16.22 16.79
N PRO A 421 -30.18 -16.20 15.44
CA PRO A 421 -29.50 -15.21 14.63
C PRO A 421 -30.44 -14.27 13.87
N GLU A 422 -30.22 -12.97 13.98
CA GLU A 422 -30.60 -12.00 12.95
C GLU A 422 -29.42 -11.04 12.77
N PHE A 423 -29.02 -10.83 11.51
CA PHE A 423 -28.04 -9.80 11.17
C PHE A 423 -28.58 -8.46 11.67
N ALA A 424 -27.86 -7.83 12.61
CA ALA A 424 -28.19 -6.50 13.05
C ALA A 424 -28.20 -5.57 11.83
N THR A 425 -29.28 -4.83 11.65
CA THR A 425 -29.42 -3.81 10.60
C THR A 425 -28.41 -2.67 10.83
N ASP A 426 -28.04 -1.93 9.78
CA ASP A 426 -27.08 -0.81 9.88
C ASP A 426 -27.48 0.24 10.95
N GLU A 427 -28.78 0.39 11.22
CA GLU A 427 -29.32 1.23 12.30
C GLU A 427 -29.03 0.67 13.71
N GLN A 428 -29.02 -0.65 13.89
CA GLN A 428 -28.67 -1.28 15.17
C GLN A 428 -27.16 -1.20 15.47
N ILE A 429 -26.31 -1.14 14.44
CA ILE A 429 -24.88 -0.84 14.56
C ILE A 429 -24.68 0.64 14.89
N ALA A 430 -25.48 1.54 14.30
CA ALA A 430 -25.45 2.97 14.61
C ALA A 430 -25.88 3.27 16.06
N GLY A 431 -26.86 2.55 16.62
CA GLY A 431 -27.33 2.73 17.99
C GLY A 431 -26.31 2.36 19.08
N LYS A 432 -25.36 1.45 18.78
CA LYS A 432 -24.24 1.08 19.68
C LYS A 432 -23.01 1.97 19.54
N LYS A 433 -23.03 2.98 18.65
CA LYS A 433 -21.93 3.98 18.55
C LYS A 433 -21.75 4.83 19.81
N SER A 434 -22.71 4.80 20.73
CA SER A 434 -22.74 5.68 21.91
C SER A 434 -22.06 5.11 23.17
N SER A 435 -21.51 3.88 23.15
CA SER A 435 -21.01 3.24 24.38
C SER A 435 -19.56 2.74 24.35
N ILE A 436 -18.76 3.06 23.32
CA ILE A 436 -17.31 3.08 23.51
C ILE A 436 -17.05 4.41 24.20
N SER A 437 -16.82 4.39 25.52
CA SER A 437 -16.32 5.60 26.19
C SER A 437 -15.10 6.08 25.42
N ALA A 438 -15.13 7.33 24.94
CA ALA A 438 -14.08 7.97 24.17
C ALA A 438 -12.78 8.10 25.00
N LYS A 439 -12.11 6.97 25.22
CA LYS A 439 -10.79 6.92 25.81
C LYS A 439 -9.77 6.92 24.68
N SER A 440 -8.82 7.82 24.78
CA SER A 440 -7.74 7.96 23.81
C SER A 440 -7.01 6.64 23.58
N CYS A 441 -6.71 6.33 22.32
CA CYS A 441 -6.05 5.10 21.91
C CYS A 441 -4.79 5.39 21.08
N ILE A 442 -3.85 4.44 21.08
CA ILE A 442 -2.78 4.34 20.08
C ILE A 442 -3.02 3.07 19.29
N GLU A 443 -2.86 3.13 17.98
CA GLU A 443 -2.78 1.94 17.15
C GLU A 443 -1.34 1.76 16.63
N VAL A 444 -0.76 0.60 16.94
CA VAL A 444 0.48 0.15 16.31
C VAL A 444 0.10 -0.71 15.12
N VAL A 445 0.40 -0.17 13.96
CA VAL A 445 0.15 -0.79 12.66
C VAL A 445 1.38 -1.56 12.23
N VAL A 446 1.18 -2.82 11.86
CA VAL A 446 2.16 -3.59 11.09
C VAL A 446 1.79 -3.62 9.63
N ALA A 447 2.78 -3.38 8.77
CA ALA A 447 2.71 -3.74 7.37
C ALA A 447 3.87 -4.66 7.01
N TRP A 448 3.70 -5.57 6.04
CA TRP A 448 4.84 -6.33 5.52
C TRP A 448 4.66 -6.70 4.06
N LEU A 449 5.79 -6.90 3.40
CA LEU A 449 5.89 -7.42 2.06
C LEU A 449 5.73 -8.95 2.04
N PRO A 450 4.75 -9.51 1.30
CA PRO A 450 4.59 -10.95 1.14
C PRO A 450 5.80 -11.63 0.46
N GLN A 451 6.27 -12.77 1.01
CA GLN A 451 7.54 -13.42 0.67
C GLN A 451 7.43 -14.81 -0.03
N GLY A 452 6.24 -15.27 -0.49
CA GLY A 452 6.13 -16.64 -1.08
C GLY A 452 5.06 -16.96 -2.15
N SER A 453 4.97 -18.27 -2.53
CA SER A 453 3.93 -18.97 -3.36
C SER A 453 3.35 -20.25 -2.71
N GLY A 454 2.02 -20.45 -2.70
CA GLY A 454 1.37 -21.48 -1.88
C GLY A 454 -0.01 -21.91 -2.33
N THR A 455 -0.82 -22.52 -1.45
CA THR A 455 -2.27 -22.74 -1.65
C THR A 455 -2.93 -23.02 -0.28
N ILE A 456 -3.81 -22.16 0.24
CA ILE A 456 -4.71 -22.43 1.38
C ILE A 456 -6.04 -21.66 1.23
N ASN A 457 -7.14 -22.25 1.71
CA ASN A 457 -8.53 -21.96 1.32
C ASN A 457 -9.41 -21.14 2.29
N ARG A 458 -8.95 -20.61 3.45
CA ARG A 458 -9.77 -19.75 4.35
C ARG A 458 -9.02 -19.23 5.59
N MET A 459 -9.28 -17.98 5.98
CA MET A 459 -9.05 -17.47 7.34
C MET A 459 -10.37 -17.54 8.11
N ARG A 460 -10.35 -18.06 9.34
CA ARG A 460 -11.51 -18.05 10.26
C ARG A 460 -11.07 -17.42 11.57
N THR A 461 -11.45 -16.17 11.80
CA THR A 461 -11.40 -15.56 13.13
C THR A 461 -12.61 -16.07 13.93
N PHE A 462 -12.37 -16.67 15.09
CA PHE A 462 -13.42 -16.90 16.09
C PHE A 462 -13.11 -15.94 17.25
N SER A 463 -13.92 -14.90 17.42
CA SER A 463 -13.92 -14.06 18.61
C SER A 463 -15.34 -14.06 19.20
N PRO A 464 -15.55 -14.52 20.45
CA PRO A 464 -16.86 -14.44 21.10
C PRO A 464 -17.28 -13.01 21.48
N MET A 465 -16.38 -12.03 21.32
CA MET A 465 -16.52 -10.67 21.87
C MET A 465 -16.60 -9.54 20.81
N GLY A 466 -16.65 -9.85 19.52
CA GLY A 466 -16.82 -8.82 18.48
C GLY A 466 -15.64 -7.83 18.31
N LEU A 467 -14.49 -8.10 18.93
CA LEU A 467 -13.21 -7.44 18.64
C LEU A 467 -12.49 -8.23 17.54
N ASP A 468 -12.67 -7.80 16.30
CA ASP A 468 -11.96 -8.32 15.13
C ASP A 468 -10.64 -7.54 14.93
N VAL A 469 -9.51 -8.25 14.86
CA VAL A 469 -8.28 -7.67 14.28
C VAL A 469 -8.56 -7.42 12.80
N THR A 470 -8.54 -6.16 12.41
CA THR A 470 -8.89 -5.75 11.07
C THR A 470 -7.68 -5.94 10.16
N LEU A 471 -7.84 -6.77 9.13
CA LEU A 471 -7.00 -6.73 7.93
C LEU A 471 -7.62 -5.69 6.99
N THR A 472 -7.00 -4.51 6.91
CA THR A 472 -7.55 -3.36 6.18
C THR A 472 -7.16 -3.40 4.69
N VAL A 473 -7.96 -2.68 3.90
CA VAL A 473 -8.04 -2.59 2.43
C VAL A 473 -6.70 -2.26 1.73
N PRO A 474 -6.53 -2.63 0.45
CA PRO A 474 -5.30 -2.43 -0.32
C PRO A 474 -5.02 -0.93 -0.56
N THR A 475 -3.91 -0.38 -0.06
CA THR A 475 -3.51 1.02 -0.34
C THR A 475 -2.24 1.13 -1.19
N ASP A 476 -1.46 0.06 -1.33
CA ASP A 476 -0.23 0.02 -2.13
C ASP A 476 -0.30 -1.02 -3.26
N THR A 477 -1.50 -1.35 -3.74
CA THR A 477 -1.71 -2.44 -4.70
C THR A 477 -0.91 -2.20 -5.97
N ALA A 478 -0.13 -3.19 -6.37
CA ALA A 478 0.81 -3.09 -7.46
C ALA A 478 0.83 -4.34 -8.34
N GLY A 479 1.34 -4.19 -9.56
CA GLY A 479 1.81 -5.33 -10.37
C GLY A 479 0.78 -6.04 -11.25
N SER A 480 -0.47 -5.57 -11.31
CA SER A 480 -1.52 -6.16 -12.16
C SER A 480 -1.22 -6.13 -13.68
N LEU A 481 -0.23 -5.34 -14.10
CA LEU A 481 0.26 -5.18 -15.48
C LEU A 481 1.80 -5.15 -15.52
N ALA A 482 2.43 -6.08 -14.80
CA ALA A 482 3.86 -6.09 -14.50
C ALA A 482 4.77 -5.80 -15.72
N MET A 483 5.71 -4.87 -15.50
CA MET A 483 6.81 -4.56 -16.41
C MET A 483 7.90 -5.62 -16.31
N MET A 484 7.89 -6.55 -17.25
CA MET A 484 8.86 -7.64 -17.36
C MET A 484 8.95 -8.05 -18.83
N PRO A 485 9.99 -8.79 -19.26
CA PRO A 485 10.00 -9.43 -20.56
C PRO A 485 8.74 -10.27 -20.82
N ARG A 486 8.24 -10.27 -22.06
CA ARG A 486 6.98 -10.96 -22.42
C ARG A 486 7.04 -12.46 -22.12
N GLU A 487 8.18 -13.10 -22.37
CA GLU A 487 8.44 -14.51 -22.08
C GLU A 487 8.46 -14.83 -20.57
N LYS A 488 8.59 -13.80 -19.73
CA LYS A 488 8.45 -13.88 -18.27
C LYS A 488 7.03 -13.51 -17.80
N ASN A 489 6.05 -13.54 -18.70
CA ASN A 489 4.65 -13.16 -18.45
C ASN A 489 4.46 -11.67 -18.12
N GLY A 490 5.35 -10.81 -18.63
CA GLY A 490 5.18 -9.36 -18.52
C GLY A 490 4.14 -8.79 -19.48
N VAL A 491 3.57 -7.64 -19.12
CA VAL A 491 2.53 -6.94 -19.88
C VAL A 491 3.10 -5.74 -20.64
N VAL A 492 3.99 -4.98 -20.00
CA VAL A 492 4.66 -3.82 -20.60
C VAL A 492 6.17 -4.03 -20.67
N ASP A 493 6.80 -3.45 -21.70
CA ASP A 493 8.25 -3.41 -21.84
C ASP A 493 8.90 -2.36 -20.92
N SER A 494 10.24 -2.28 -20.90
CA SER A 494 11.00 -1.28 -20.12
C SER A 494 10.74 0.17 -20.54
N ARG A 495 10.02 0.39 -21.64
CA ARG A 495 9.53 1.70 -22.08
C ARG A 495 8.03 1.85 -21.84
N LEU A 496 7.44 1.00 -21.00
CA LEU A 496 6.03 1.05 -20.59
C LEU A 496 5.02 0.75 -21.71
N LYS A 497 5.46 0.26 -22.87
CA LYS A 497 4.59 -0.08 -24.00
C LYS A 497 3.96 -1.46 -23.78
N VAL A 498 2.64 -1.56 -23.96
CA VAL A 498 1.92 -2.84 -23.87
C VAL A 498 2.33 -3.75 -25.03
N TYR A 499 2.74 -4.99 -24.74
CA TYR A 499 3.16 -5.95 -25.75
C TYR A 499 2.04 -6.27 -26.76
N GLY A 500 2.41 -6.45 -28.04
CA GLY A 500 1.46 -6.72 -29.12
C GLY A 500 0.67 -5.49 -29.56
N THR A 501 1.03 -4.30 -29.06
CA THR A 501 0.38 -3.04 -29.41
C THR A 501 1.39 -2.01 -29.90
N LYS A 502 0.90 -1.11 -30.74
CA LYS A 502 1.51 0.19 -30.98
C LYS A 502 0.85 1.18 -30.05
N ASN A 503 1.62 2.18 -29.62
CA ASN A 503 1.17 3.41 -28.98
C ASN A 503 0.17 3.33 -27.80
N ILE A 504 0.11 2.19 -27.10
CA ILE A 504 -0.55 2.06 -25.80
C ILE A 504 0.53 1.89 -24.74
N ARG A 505 0.51 2.73 -23.71
CA ARG A 505 1.39 2.63 -22.54
C ARG A 505 0.59 2.58 -21.25
N VAL A 506 1.21 2.03 -20.20
CA VAL A 506 0.66 2.03 -18.85
C VAL A 506 1.63 2.75 -17.92
N VAL A 507 1.14 3.73 -17.17
CA VAL A 507 1.95 4.59 -16.29
C VAL A 507 1.22 4.76 -14.96
N ASP A 508 1.33 3.75 -14.11
CA ASP A 508 0.84 3.74 -12.72
C ASP A 508 1.48 2.55 -11.96
N LEU A 509 1.02 2.22 -10.75
CA LEU A 509 1.55 1.10 -9.95
C LEU A 509 1.28 -0.30 -10.53
N SER A 510 0.39 -0.44 -11.51
CA SER A 510 0.12 -1.75 -12.14
C SER A 510 1.37 -2.31 -12.81
N ILE A 511 2.31 -1.46 -13.24
CA ILE A 511 3.53 -1.88 -13.93
C ILE A 511 4.63 -2.41 -13.00
N VAL A 512 4.48 -2.27 -11.68
CA VAL A 512 5.51 -2.69 -10.71
C VAL A 512 5.73 -4.22 -10.78
N PRO A 513 6.90 -4.71 -11.20
CA PRO A 513 7.10 -6.15 -11.36
C PRO A 513 7.30 -6.87 -10.03
N LEU A 514 7.94 -6.19 -9.07
CA LEU A 514 8.24 -6.70 -7.75
C LEU A 514 8.07 -5.56 -6.74
N HIS A 515 7.28 -5.80 -5.70
CA HIS A 515 7.01 -4.83 -4.66
C HIS A 515 8.28 -4.43 -3.90
N PHE A 516 8.25 -3.25 -3.29
CA PHE A 516 9.38 -2.58 -2.64
C PHE A 516 9.03 -2.17 -1.21
N THR A 517 10.05 -1.96 -0.38
CA THR A 517 9.91 -1.63 1.05
C THR A 517 9.82 -0.12 1.25
N SER A 518 8.69 0.46 0.87
CA SER A 518 8.33 1.86 1.13
C SER A 518 6.86 2.10 0.79
N HIS A 519 6.24 3.15 1.34
CA HIS A 519 4.99 3.68 0.79
C HIS A 519 5.12 3.99 -0.72
N SER A 520 4.04 3.77 -1.48
CA SER A 520 4.10 3.76 -2.95
C SER A 520 4.12 5.14 -3.62
N GLN A 521 3.71 6.21 -2.92
CA GLN A 521 3.54 7.54 -3.52
C GLN A 521 4.81 8.04 -4.22
N ALA A 522 5.97 8.01 -3.55
CA ALA A 522 7.24 8.47 -4.12
C ALA A 522 7.57 7.70 -5.42
N THR A 523 7.33 6.39 -5.41
CA THR A 523 7.56 5.53 -6.57
C THR A 523 6.65 5.87 -7.76
N VAL A 524 5.38 6.20 -7.52
CA VAL A 524 4.47 6.64 -8.59
C VAL A 524 4.97 7.91 -9.28
N TYR A 525 5.45 8.89 -8.52
CA TYR A 525 6.02 10.10 -9.10
C TYR A 525 7.30 9.81 -9.89
N ALA A 526 8.18 8.95 -9.38
CA ALA A 526 9.38 8.56 -10.11
C ALA A 526 9.05 7.82 -11.43
N ILE A 527 8.05 6.93 -11.41
CA ILE A 527 7.53 6.26 -12.63
C ILE A 527 7.00 7.31 -13.61
N ALA A 528 6.20 8.27 -13.16
CA ALA A 528 5.61 9.31 -14.02
C ALA A 528 6.66 10.23 -14.63
N GLU A 529 7.67 10.66 -13.86
CA GLU A 529 8.78 11.48 -14.34
C GLU A 529 9.66 10.73 -15.36
N GLN A 530 9.92 9.44 -15.13
CA GLN A 530 10.63 8.59 -16.09
C GLN A 530 9.81 8.37 -17.36
N ALA A 531 8.50 8.13 -17.23
CA ALA A 531 7.57 8.01 -18.35
C ALA A 531 7.53 9.30 -19.20
N ALA A 532 7.58 10.47 -18.57
CA ALA A 532 7.65 11.75 -19.28
C ALA A 532 8.89 11.85 -20.18
N ASP A 533 10.06 11.39 -19.73
CA ASP A 533 11.27 11.33 -20.56
C ASP A 533 11.19 10.27 -21.67
N ILE A 534 10.56 9.12 -21.40
CA ILE A 534 10.28 8.09 -22.41
C ILE A 534 9.42 8.67 -23.53
N LEU A 535 8.33 9.37 -23.18
CA LEU A 535 7.39 9.99 -24.13
C LEU A 535 8.01 11.15 -24.91
N LYS A 536 8.94 11.89 -24.30
CA LYS A 536 9.72 12.95 -24.97
C LYS A 536 10.83 12.39 -25.86
N GLY A 537 11.14 11.08 -25.78
CA GLY A 537 12.23 10.45 -26.53
C GLY A 537 13.63 10.81 -26.03
N VAL A 538 13.76 11.22 -24.76
CA VAL A 538 15.04 11.63 -24.14
C VAL A 538 15.47 10.69 -23.00
N PHE A 539 14.70 9.64 -22.76
CA PHE A 539 15.07 8.59 -21.80
C PHE A 539 16.31 7.83 -22.29
N VAL A 540 17.29 7.72 -21.39
CA VAL A 540 18.49 6.91 -21.57
C VAL A 540 18.42 5.81 -20.51
N PRO A 541 18.35 4.53 -20.91
CA PRO A 541 18.36 3.41 -19.97
C PRO A 541 19.59 3.44 -19.05
#